data_AF-A0A4S4K8K6-F1
#
_entry.id   AF-A0A4S4K8K6-F1
#
_cell.length_a   1.000
_cell.length_b   1.000
_cell.length_c   1.000
_cell.angle_alpha   90.00
_cell.angle_beta   90.00
_cell.angle_gamma   90.00
#
_symmetry.space_group_name_H-M   'P 1'
#
loop_
_entity.id
_entity.type
_entity.pdbx_description
1 polymer ?
#
loop_
_entity_poly.entity_id
_entity_poly.type
_entity_poly.pdbx_seq_one_letter_code
_entity_poly.pdbx_strand_id
1 'polypeptide(L)'
;GIELQEVRASLLAEASVGAASDVSAKSLEEMVKAFHTRVESWHVCEAAHLIPLVEDATGNLDAATQNAALELIVDARRSEDEDDDWMTGEASKVSVKSSDVVIGSKRKREEMASQDDLQPPRHRSPIWHEINDIRIDLPSSHHKSIRTHEALVEAVTVEKRLQEGQATELLDNLRSHLITSYGLVKKRLDVKGQGLSTRAQAHANRKYKAIRLAATAYRCTRAALLKLGMPEDHVSFKALQREDVRAFTVMTAEQELGDSKKAPSWIWENLEFVNTQGEGKVKEYFEDAICVHWFRSSALRSRWDEEQRLLLEEMARTVRFFMYYEQKWKREAVGHDKTGMVGYAAYAQRQSYRMIYNETIHDVTRFI
;
A
#
# COMPACT_ATOMS: atom_id res chain seq x y z
N GLY A 1 -5.44 9.40 -25.36
CA GLY A 1 -4.26 8.63 -24.98
C GLY A 1 -4.41 8.06 -23.59
N ILE A 2 -3.97 8.80 -22.57
CA ILE A 2 -3.94 8.36 -21.16
C ILE A 2 -5.30 7.80 -20.68
N GLU A 3 -6.40 8.56 -20.81
CA GLU A 3 -7.73 8.09 -20.44
C GLU A 3 -8.13 6.76 -21.14
N LEU A 4 -7.69 6.55 -22.39
CA LEU A 4 -7.98 5.30 -23.11
C LEU A 4 -7.19 4.13 -22.54
N GLN A 5 -5.97 4.35 -22.05
CA GLN A 5 -5.22 3.30 -21.34
C GLN A 5 -5.93 2.90 -20.04
N GLU A 6 -6.55 3.86 -19.33
CA GLU A 6 -7.35 3.56 -18.13
C GLU A 6 -8.62 2.80 -18.44
N VAL A 7 -9.38 3.23 -19.46
CA VAL A 7 -10.58 2.52 -19.92
C VAL A 7 -10.20 1.11 -20.38
N ARG A 8 -9.10 0.95 -21.11
CA ARG A 8 -8.56 -0.36 -21.52
C ARG A 8 -8.27 -1.24 -20.30
N ALA A 9 -7.55 -0.73 -19.31
CA ALA A 9 -7.24 -1.48 -18.08
C ALA A 9 -8.50 -1.91 -17.32
N SER A 10 -9.48 -1.02 -17.21
CA SER A 10 -10.79 -1.31 -16.60
C SER A 10 -11.54 -2.41 -17.35
N LEU A 11 -11.60 -2.33 -18.69
CA LEU A 11 -12.24 -3.34 -19.53
C LEU A 11 -11.52 -4.69 -19.45
N LEU A 12 -10.19 -4.73 -19.41
CA LEU A 12 -9.42 -5.96 -19.24
C LEU A 12 -9.71 -6.61 -17.88
N ALA A 13 -9.84 -5.82 -16.82
CA ALA A 13 -10.19 -6.31 -15.49
C ALA A 13 -11.64 -6.81 -15.40
N GLU A 14 -12.58 -6.25 -16.17
CA GLU A 14 -13.93 -6.80 -16.27
C GLU A 14 -13.96 -8.09 -17.11
N ALA A 15 -13.24 -8.11 -18.22
CA ALA A 15 -13.17 -9.24 -19.14
C ALA A 15 -12.44 -10.47 -18.56
N SER A 16 -11.54 -10.28 -17.59
CA SER A 16 -10.86 -11.37 -16.87
C SER A 16 -11.75 -12.05 -15.84
N VAL A 17 -12.70 -11.31 -15.24
CA VAL A 17 -13.64 -11.83 -14.23
C VAL A 17 -14.81 -12.59 -14.89
N GLY A 18 -15.14 -12.28 -16.15
CA GLY A 18 -16.11 -13.05 -16.93
C GLY A 18 -17.52 -13.03 -16.33
N ALA A 19 -18.10 -14.22 -16.07
CA ALA A 19 -19.46 -14.36 -15.54
C ALA A 19 -19.66 -13.81 -14.11
N ALA A 20 -18.58 -13.53 -13.39
CA ALA A 20 -18.61 -12.91 -12.06
C ALA A 20 -18.47 -11.38 -12.11
N SER A 21 -18.42 -10.78 -13.30
CA SER A 21 -18.39 -9.33 -13.46
C SER A 21 -19.68 -8.71 -12.91
N ASP A 22 -19.54 -7.54 -12.27
CA ASP A 22 -20.69 -6.73 -11.84
C ASP A 22 -21.46 -6.13 -13.04
N VAL A 23 -20.87 -6.19 -14.23
CA VAL A 23 -21.41 -5.66 -15.48
C VAL A 23 -22.02 -6.78 -16.31
N SER A 24 -23.25 -6.55 -16.80
CA SER A 24 -23.90 -7.48 -17.74
C SER A 24 -23.07 -7.63 -19.03
N ALA A 25 -22.99 -8.84 -19.58
CA ALA A 25 -22.27 -9.12 -20.83
C ALA A 25 -22.65 -8.17 -21.98
N LYS A 26 -23.95 -7.82 -22.10
CA LYS A 26 -24.43 -6.85 -23.11
C LYS A 26 -23.87 -5.45 -22.89
N SER A 27 -23.77 -5.03 -21.63
CA SER A 27 -23.21 -3.73 -21.27
C SER A 27 -21.69 -3.71 -21.48
N LEU A 28 -21.00 -4.83 -21.23
CA LEU A 28 -19.58 -4.97 -21.54
C LEU A 28 -19.32 -4.84 -23.05
N GLU A 29 -20.12 -5.51 -23.89
CA GLU A 29 -20.04 -5.38 -25.35
C GLU A 29 -20.29 -3.93 -25.83
N GLU A 30 -21.26 -3.24 -25.24
CA GLU A 30 -21.52 -1.82 -25.53
C GLU A 30 -20.33 -0.93 -25.14
N MET A 31 -19.71 -1.17 -23.97
CA MET A 31 -18.52 -0.43 -23.55
C MET A 31 -17.31 -0.72 -24.44
N VAL A 32 -17.12 -1.96 -24.91
CA VAL A 32 -16.05 -2.31 -25.85
C VAL A 32 -16.27 -1.62 -27.20
N LYS A 33 -17.50 -1.56 -27.71
CA LYS A 33 -17.83 -0.80 -28.93
C LYS A 33 -17.55 0.70 -28.77
N ALA A 34 -17.95 1.28 -27.64
CA ALA A 34 -17.67 2.68 -27.34
C ALA A 34 -16.17 2.95 -27.15
N PHE A 35 -15.41 1.97 -26.64
CA PHE A 35 -13.96 2.06 -26.54
C PHE A 35 -13.32 2.05 -27.93
N HIS A 36 -13.71 1.14 -28.82
CA HIS A 36 -13.23 1.10 -30.21
C HIS A 36 -13.43 2.41 -30.95
N THR A 37 -14.61 3.03 -30.86
CA THR A 37 -14.86 4.33 -31.52
C THR A 37 -13.98 5.45 -30.99
N ARG A 38 -13.67 5.45 -29.68
CA ARG A 38 -12.71 6.40 -29.09
C ARG A 38 -11.26 6.09 -29.47
N VAL A 39 -10.91 4.83 -29.69
CA VAL A 39 -9.58 4.43 -30.16
C VAL A 39 -9.39 4.84 -31.62
N GLU A 40 -10.39 4.66 -32.47
CA GLU A 40 -10.36 5.15 -33.86
C GLU A 40 -10.15 6.66 -33.92
N SER A 41 -10.88 7.44 -33.10
CA SER A 41 -10.69 8.89 -33.05
C SER A 41 -9.31 9.28 -32.50
N TRP A 42 -8.78 8.51 -31.55
CA TRP A 42 -7.40 8.68 -31.07
C TRP A 42 -6.38 8.45 -32.18
N HIS A 43 -6.50 7.36 -32.95
CA HIS A 43 -5.55 7.06 -34.04
C HIS A 43 -5.55 8.14 -35.12
N VAL A 44 -6.69 8.79 -35.38
CA VAL A 44 -6.74 9.95 -36.29
C VAL A 44 -5.90 11.11 -35.75
N CYS A 45 -6.04 11.44 -34.46
CA CYS A 45 -5.25 12.51 -33.84
C CYS A 45 -3.77 12.14 -33.72
N GLU A 46 -3.47 10.88 -33.38
CA GLU A 46 -2.12 10.33 -33.29
C GLU A 46 -1.41 10.44 -34.65
N ALA A 47 -2.08 10.03 -35.74
CA ALA A 47 -1.54 10.14 -37.08
C ALA A 47 -1.29 11.59 -37.53
N ALA A 48 -2.12 12.53 -37.08
CA ALA A 48 -1.95 13.94 -37.42
C ALA A 48 -0.84 14.64 -36.63
N HIS A 49 -0.60 14.24 -35.37
CA HIS A 49 0.24 15.02 -34.45
C HIS A 49 1.43 14.27 -33.86
N LEU A 50 1.29 12.98 -33.53
CA LEU A 50 2.36 12.21 -32.87
C LEU A 50 3.20 11.40 -33.86
N ILE A 51 2.58 10.73 -34.83
CA ILE A 51 3.29 9.91 -35.82
C ILE A 51 4.36 10.71 -36.58
N PRO A 52 4.08 11.93 -37.10
CA PRO A 52 5.09 12.69 -37.83
C PRO A 52 6.31 13.06 -36.96
N LEU A 53 6.11 13.32 -35.67
CA LEU A 53 7.19 13.63 -34.73
C LEU A 53 8.03 12.39 -34.41
N VAL A 54 7.38 11.22 -34.31
CA VAL A 54 8.06 9.94 -34.11
C VAL A 54 8.81 9.51 -35.36
N GLU A 55 8.25 9.72 -36.55
CA GLU A 55 8.93 9.46 -37.83
C GLU A 55 10.18 10.34 -37.99
N ASP A 56 10.10 11.64 -37.68
CA ASP A 56 11.26 12.53 -37.69
C ASP A 56 12.35 12.08 -36.69
N ALA A 57 11.94 11.69 -35.48
CA ALA A 57 12.84 11.16 -34.47
C ALA A 57 13.47 9.79 -34.83
N THR A 58 12.75 8.95 -35.59
CA THR A 58 13.22 7.61 -35.99
C THR A 58 14.05 7.61 -37.26
N GLY A 59 13.81 8.55 -38.18
CA GLY A 59 14.64 8.75 -39.38
C GLY A 59 16.12 9.03 -39.06
N ASN A 60 16.38 9.55 -37.85
CA ASN A 60 17.73 9.84 -37.34
C ASN A 60 18.38 8.68 -36.56
N LEU A 61 17.73 7.50 -36.43
CA LEU A 61 18.18 6.39 -35.58
C LEU A 61 18.55 5.12 -36.36
N ASP A 62 19.62 4.43 -35.92
CA ASP A 62 20.10 3.16 -36.48
C ASP A 62 19.07 2.01 -36.36
N ALA A 63 19.05 1.09 -37.33
CA ALA A 63 18.16 -0.07 -37.40
C ALA A 63 18.20 -0.98 -36.15
N ALA A 64 19.32 -1.02 -35.41
CA ALA A 64 19.42 -1.75 -34.16
C ALA A 64 18.53 -1.15 -33.05
N THR A 65 18.40 0.18 -33.02
CA THR A 65 17.54 0.90 -32.06
C THR A 65 16.06 0.70 -32.39
N GLN A 66 15.72 0.52 -33.67
CA GLN A 66 14.36 0.21 -34.12
C GLN A 66 13.91 -1.17 -33.62
N ASN A 67 14.78 -2.19 -33.67
CA ASN A 67 14.48 -3.52 -33.14
C ASN A 67 14.35 -3.53 -31.61
N ALA A 68 15.21 -2.79 -30.89
CA ALA A 68 15.10 -2.66 -29.44
C ALA A 68 13.81 -1.95 -28.98
N ALA A 69 13.28 -1.02 -29.78
CA ALA A 69 12.00 -0.37 -29.52
C ALA A 69 10.80 -1.35 -29.59
N LEU A 70 10.88 -2.39 -30.42
CA LEU A 70 9.83 -3.41 -30.54
C LEU A 70 9.86 -4.43 -29.39
N GLU A 71 11.04 -4.75 -28.82
CA GLU A 71 11.15 -5.71 -27.71
C GLU A 71 10.60 -5.17 -26.37
N LEU A 72 10.77 -3.88 -26.08
CA LEU A 72 10.23 -3.24 -24.85
C LEU A 72 8.69 -3.30 -24.75
N ILE A 73 8.00 -3.37 -25.89
CA ILE A 73 6.53 -3.45 -25.93
C ILE A 73 6.03 -4.83 -25.47
N VAL A 74 6.84 -5.88 -25.62
CA VAL A 74 6.50 -7.25 -25.24
C VAL A 74 6.70 -7.49 -23.74
N ASP A 75 7.75 -6.92 -23.14
CA ASP A 75 8.07 -7.13 -21.72
C ASP A 75 7.09 -6.41 -20.77
N ALA A 76 6.57 -5.23 -21.15
CA ALA A 76 5.54 -4.54 -20.36
C ALA A 76 4.23 -5.34 -20.21
N ARG A 77 3.97 -6.29 -21.13
CA ARG A 77 2.76 -7.14 -21.12
C ARG A 77 2.85 -8.32 -20.15
N ARG A 78 4.04 -8.66 -19.64
CA ARG A 78 4.23 -9.82 -18.73
C ARG A 78 4.07 -9.49 -17.25
N SER A 79 4.36 -8.26 -16.83
CA SER A 79 4.35 -7.89 -15.40
C SER A 79 2.97 -7.64 -14.80
N GLU A 80 1.93 -7.44 -15.62
CA GLU A 80 0.56 -7.18 -15.15
C GLU A 80 -0.15 -8.44 -14.61
N ASP A 81 0.43 -9.63 -14.83
CA ASP A 81 -0.22 -10.92 -14.57
C ASP A 81 0.05 -11.51 -13.17
N GLU A 82 0.98 -10.96 -12.38
CA GLU A 82 1.46 -11.57 -11.12
C GLU A 82 0.81 -11.02 -9.82
N ASP A 83 -0.01 -9.95 -9.90
CA ASP A 83 -0.43 -9.18 -8.71
C ASP A 83 -1.80 -9.57 -8.09
N ASP A 84 -2.43 -10.67 -8.52
CA ASP A 84 -3.87 -10.90 -8.31
C ASP A 84 -4.33 -11.58 -6.99
N ASP A 85 -3.43 -12.08 -6.12
CA ASP A 85 -3.76 -13.02 -5.04
C ASP A 85 -3.52 -12.50 -3.60
N TRP A 86 -4.45 -11.72 -3.03
CA TRP A 86 -4.20 -11.11 -1.70
C TRP A 86 -5.41 -10.69 -0.88
N MET A 87 -6.36 -9.93 -1.42
CA MET A 87 -7.41 -9.29 -0.59
C MET A 87 -8.61 -10.21 -0.26
N THR A 88 -8.66 -11.43 -0.78
CA THR A 88 -9.69 -12.43 -0.47
C THR A 88 -9.43 -13.16 0.87
N GLY A 89 -8.18 -13.18 1.34
CA GLY A 89 -7.77 -13.95 2.52
C GLY A 89 -8.13 -13.33 3.88
N GLU A 90 -8.09 -12.00 4.01
CA GLU A 90 -8.33 -11.32 5.30
C GLU A 90 -9.82 -11.15 5.64
N ALA A 91 -10.69 -11.02 4.62
CA ALA A 91 -12.14 -11.01 4.84
C ALA A 91 -12.67 -12.31 5.47
N SER A 92 -11.91 -13.41 5.32
CA SER A 92 -12.24 -14.76 5.79
C SER A 92 -11.69 -15.08 7.19
N LYS A 93 -10.73 -14.30 7.70
CA LYS A 93 -10.05 -14.58 9.00
C LYS A 93 -10.63 -13.85 10.20
N VAL A 94 -11.49 -12.85 10.00
CA VAL A 94 -12.27 -12.23 11.10
C VAL A 94 -13.50 -13.08 11.41
N SER A 95 -13.29 -14.34 11.79
CA SER A 95 -14.28 -15.12 12.52
C SER A 95 -14.06 -14.83 14.01
N VAL A 96 -14.74 -13.81 14.51
CA VAL A 96 -14.89 -13.61 15.95
C VAL A 96 -15.64 -14.84 16.47
N LYS A 97 -14.98 -15.62 17.33
CA LYS A 97 -15.64 -16.70 18.10
C LYS A 97 -16.74 -16.06 18.97
N SER A 98 -17.98 -16.04 18.48
CA SER A 98 -19.14 -15.88 19.34
C SER A 98 -19.58 -17.27 19.81
N SER A 99 -19.28 -17.57 21.07
CA SER A 99 -19.88 -18.68 21.79
C SER A 99 -21.41 -18.58 21.82
N ASP A 100 -22.04 -19.76 21.76
CA ASP A 100 -23.40 -20.09 22.20
C ASP A 100 -24.59 -19.45 21.48
N VAL A 101 -25.11 -20.13 20.44
CA VAL A 101 -26.55 -20.45 20.29
C VAL A 101 -26.69 -21.73 19.45
N VAL A 102 -27.12 -22.83 20.06
CA VAL A 102 -27.52 -24.06 19.36
C VAL A 102 -28.98 -23.92 18.92
N ILE A 103 -29.24 -23.70 17.64
CA ILE A 103 -30.57 -23.93 17.03
C ILE A 103 -30.37 -24.78 15.78
N GLY A 104 -30.93 -25.99 15.82
CA GLY A 104 -30.77 -27.01 14.79
C GLY A 104 -31.29 -26.57 13.42
N SER A 105 -30.46 -26.77 12.40
CA SER A 105 -30.84 -26.60 11.00
C SER A 105 -30.64 -27.89 10.23
N LYS A 106 -31.66 -28.26 9.45
CA LYS A 106 -31.70 -29.41 8.54
C LYS A 106 -30.50 -29.35 7.59
N ARG A 107 -29.78 -30.47 7.48
CA ARG A 107 -28.66 -30.67 6.55
C ARG A 107 -29.16 -30.54 5.11
N LYS A 108 -28.94 -29.38 4.48
CA LYS A 108 -28.88 -29.26 3.02
C LYS A 108 -27.49 -29.75 2.62
N ARG A 109 -27.44 -30.70 1.70
CA ARG A 109 -26.19 -31.21 1.11
C ARG A 109 -25.51 -30.06 0.37
N GLU A 110 -24.50 -29.46 0.99
CA GLU A 110 -23.56 -28.58 0.30
C GLU A 110 -22.61 -29.48 -0.47
N GLU A 111 -22.75 -29.48 -1.80
CA GLU A 111 -21.63 -29.87 -2.66
C GLU A 111 -20.51 -28.89 -2.34
N MET A 112 -19.41 -29.41 -1.80
CA MET A 112 -18.24 -28.61 -1.46
C MET A 112 -17.67 -28.08 -2.77
N ALA A 113 -17.89 -26.80 -3.06
CA ALA A 113 -17.15 -26.08 -4.08
C ALA A 113 -15.66 -26.24 -3.74
N SER A 114 -14.93 -26.92 -4.61
CA SER A 114 -13.51 -27.16 -4.45
C SER A 114 -12.78 -25.81 -4.45
N GLN A 115 -11.69 -25.74 -3.70
CA GLN A 115 -10.76 -24.59 -3.66
C GLN A 115 -10.28 -24.10 -5.06
N ASP A 116 -10.53 -24.88 -6.11
CA ASP A 116 -10.24 -24.59 -7.52
C ASP A 116 -11.23 -23.55 -8.13
N ASP A 117 -12.42 -23.35 -7.54
CA ASP A 117 -13.46 -22.43 -8.06
C ASP A 117 -13.17 -20.93 -7.79
N LEU A 118 -12.08 -20.64 -7.07
CA LEU A 118 -11.61 -19.27 -6.78
C LEU A 118 -10.38 -18.87 -7.61
N GLN A 119 -9.88 -19.74 -8.50
CA GLN A 119 -8.83 -19.37 -9.44
C GLN A 119 -9.43 -18.52 -10.58
N PRO A 120 -8.75 -17.44 -11.03
CA PRO A 120 -9.14 -16.78 -12.27
C PRO A 120 -9.17 -17.81 -13.40
N PRO A 121 -10.12 -17.71 -14.35
CA PRO A 121 -10.26 -18.70 -15.41
C PRO A 121 -8.92 -18.88 -16.13
N ARG A 122 -8.41 -20.13 -16.16
CA ARG A 122 -7.11 -20.47 -16.76
C ARG A 122 -6.99 -20.07 -18.25
N HIS A 123 -8.11 -19.75 -18.89
CA HIS A 123 -8.19 -19.22 -20.24
C HIS A 123 -8.91 -17.88 -20.24
N ARG A 124 -8.21 -16.83 -20.69
CA ARG A 124 -8.77 -15.48 -20.87
C ARG A 124 -9.83 -15.51 -21.97
N SER A 125 -10.85 -14.66 -21.84
CA SER A 125 -11.94 -14.62 -22.82
C SER A 125 -11.46 -14.07 -24.18
N PRO A 126 -12.12 -14.40 -25.30
CA PRO A 126 -11.77 -13.84 -26.61
C PRO A 126 -11.83 -12.30 -26.64
N ILE A 127 -12.82 -11.73 -25.95
CA ILE A 127 -12.99 -10.27 -25.79
C ILE A 127 -11.77 -9.68 -25.06
N TRP A 128 -11.23 -10.38 -24.06
CA TRP A 128 -10.03 -9.94 -23.36
C TRP A 128 -8.84 -9.83 -24.33
N HIS A 129 -8.63 -10.83 -25.19
CA HIS A 129 -7.54 -10.81 -26.18
C HIS A 129 -7.72 -9.66 -27.19
N GLU A 130 -8.93 -9.46 -27.69
CA GLU A 130 -9.26 -8.35 -28.59
C GLU A 130 -8.88 -6.99 -27.97
N ILE A 131 -9.27 -6.75 -26.71
CA ILE A 131 -8.94 -5.50 -26.01
C ILE A 131 -7.43 -5.39 -25.75
N ASN A 132 -6.79 -6.51 -25.42
CA ASN A 132 -5.37 -6.52 -25.10
C ASN A 132 -4.49 -6.24 -26.33
N ASP A 133 -4.94 -6.63 -27.51
CA ASP A 133 -4.19 -6.44 -28.75
C ASP A 133 -4.23 -5.00 -29.27
N ILE A 134 -5.23 -4.21 -28.86
CA ILE A 134 -5.34 -2.78 -29.18
C ILE A 134 -4.17 -2.02 -28.57
N ARG A 135 -3.46 -1.27 -29.42
CA ARG A 135 -2.32 -0.43 -29.04
C ARG A 135 -2.75 1.02 -28.88
N ILE A 136 -2.28 1.65 -27.81
CA ILE A 136 -2.43 3.07 -27.55
C ILE A 136 -1.02 3.58 -27.30
N ASP A 137 -0.37 4.05 -28.36
CA ASP A 137 0.99 4.54 -28.26
C ASP A 137 0.97 5.96 -27.67
N LEU A 138 1.86 6.16 -26.71
CA LEU A 138 2.11 7.42 -26.03
C LEU A 138 3.61 7.68 -26.08
N PRO A 139 4.07 8.94 -25.89
CA PRO A 139 5.50 9.21 -25.82
C PRO A 139 6.25 8.32 -24.82
N SER A 140 5.64 7.96 -23.68
CA SER A 140 6.19 7.02 -22.69
C SER A 140 6.33 5.57 -23.17
N SER A 141 5.60 5.15 -24.20
CA SER A 141 5.69 3.81 -24.82
C SER A 141 6.93 3.65 -25.72
N HIS A 142 7.52 4.75 -26.19
CA HIS A 142 8.66 4.71 -27.10
C HIS A 142 10.01 4.50 -26.38
N HIS A 143 11.02 4.04 -27.14
CA HIS A 143 12.37 3.84 -26.63
C HIS A 143 13.01 5.15 -26.14
N LYS A 144 14.00 5.07 -25.22
CA LYS A 144 14.68 6.24 -24.65
C LYS A 144 15.25 7.16 -25.73
N SER A 145 15.86 6.62 -26.78
CA SER A 145 16.47 7.41 -27.86
C SER A 145 15.48 8.29 -28.62
N ILE A 146 14.25 7.79 -28.86
CA ILE A 146 13.19 8.54 -29.54
C ILE A 146 12.67 9.66 -28.63
N ARG A 147 12.51 9.37 -27.33
CA ARG A 147 12.01 10.32 -26.33
C ARG A 147 12.96 11.48 -26.05
N THR A 148 14.26 11.29 -26.24
CA THR A 148 15.26 12.34 -26.09
C THR A 148 15.41 13.23 -27.32
N HIS A 149 14.77 12.88 -28.44
CA HIS A 149 14.86 13.65 -29.68
C HIS A 149 14.12 14.99 -29.56
N GLU A 150 14.70 16.05 -30.16
CA GLU A 150 14.19 17.42 -30.08
C GLU A 150 12.72 17.54 -30.49
N ALA A 151 12.33 16.89 -31.59
CA ALA A 151 10.95 16.90 -32.10
C ALA A 151 9.91 16.34 -31.11
N LEU A 152 10.30 15.46 -30.17
CA LEU A 152 9.37 14.82 -29.24
C LEU A 152 9.43 15.42 -27.82
N VAL A 153 10.35 16.35 -27.55
CA VAL A 153 10.53 16.94 -26.21
C VAL A 153 9.24 17.58 -25.70
N GLU A 154 8.56 18.38 -26.53
CA GLU A 154 7.32 19.03 -26.11
C GLU A 154 6.23 18.01 -25.76
N ALA A 155 6.01 17.01 -26.61
CA ALA A 155 5.04 15.95 -26.36
C ALA A 155 5.35 15.16 -25.06
N VAL A 156 6.64 14.84 -24.82
CA VAL A 156 7.11 14.20 -23.57
C VAL A 156 6.83 15.08 -22.36
N THR A 157 7.04 16.40 -22.45
CA THR A 157 6.76 17.31 -21.33
C THR A 157 5.27 17.44 -21.02
N VAL A 158 4.42 17.47 -22.06
CA VAL A 158 2.97 17.50 -21.91
C VAL A 158 2.48 16.20 -21.28
N GLU A 159 2.92 15.05 -21.79
CA GLU A 159 2.56 13.76 -21.20
C GLU A 159 3.00 13.67 -19.74
N LYS A 160 4.24 14.07 -19.43
CA LYS A 160 4.75 14.05 -18.05
C LYS A 160 3.86 14.84 -17.10
N ARG A 161 3.45 16.07 -17.47
CA ARG A 161 2.55 16.89 -16.65
C ARG A 161 1.18 16.25 -16.46
N LEU A 162 0.63 15.64 -17.50
CA LEU A 162 -0.65 14.93 -17.41
C LEU A 162 -0.53 13.70 -16.50
N GLN A 163 0.55 12.93 -16.62
CA GLN A 163 0.82 11.76 -15.76
C GLN A 163 1.05 12.14 -14.30
N GLU A 164 1.66 13.30 -14.01
CA GLU A 164 1.80 13.83 -12.63
C GLU A 164 0.43 14.17 -12.03
N GLY A 165 -0.46 14.78 -12.81
CA GLY A 165 -1.85 15.01 -12.43
C GLY A 165 -2.60 13.70 -12.18
N GLN A 166 -2.49 12.75 -13.12
CA GLN A 166 -3.10 11.44 -13.02
C GLN A 166 -2.62 10.66 -11.80
N ALA A 167 -1.31 10.66 -11.52
CA ALA A 167 -0.73 10.00 -10.37
C ALA A 167 -1.29 10.55 -9.05
N THR A 168 -1.49 11.86 -8.98
CA THR A 168 -2.09 12.52 -7.81
C THR A 168 -3.54 12.09 -7.64
N GLU A 169 -4.34 12.15 -8.71
CA GLU A 169 -5.75 11.75 -8.68
C GLU A 169 -5.93 10.26 -8.36
N LEU A 170 -5.08 9.38 -8.90
CA LEU A 170 -5.12 7.95 -8.63
C LEU A 170 -4.79 7.62 -7.17
N LEU A 171 -3.83 8.33 -6.56
CA LEU A 171 -3.57 8.19 -5.13
C LEU A 171 -4.75 8.69 -4.29
N ASP A 172 -5.40 9.78 -4.68
CA ASP A 172 -6.56 10.32 -3.98
C ASP A 172 -7.76 9.38 -4.06
N ASN A 173 -7.98 8.77 -5.24
CA ASN A 173 -8.98 7.73 -5.45
C ASN A 173 -8.68 6.49 -4.60
N LEU A 174 -7.41 6.05 -4.56
CA LEU A 174 -6.97 4.92 -3.73
C LEU A 174 -7.24 5.18 -2.24
N ARG A 175 -6.85 6.35 -1.72
CA ARG A 175 -7.11 6.77 -0.33
C ARG A 175 -8.60 6.81 -0.04
N SER A 176 -9.38 7.37 -0.96
CA SER A 176 -10.84 7.48 -0.84
C SER A 176 -11.52 6.11 -0.78
N HIS A 177 -11.07 5.18 -1.62
CA HIS A 177 -11.53 3.80 -1.59
C HIS A 177 -11.12 3.07 -0.31
N LEU A 178 -9.89 3.29 0.20
CA LEU A 178 -9.43 2.69 1.45
C LEU A 178 -10.27 3.17 2.65
N ILE A 179 -10.49 4.47 2.81
CA ILE A 179 -11.35 5.04 3.87
C ILE A 179 -12.79 4.54 3.75
N THR A 180 -13.34 4.48 2.53
CA THR A 180 -14.70 3.97 2.31
C THR A 180 -14.80 2.48 2.65
N SER A 181 -13.82 1.69 2.22
CA SER A 181 -13.79 0.24 2.47
C SER A 181 -13.77 -0.06 3.97
N TYR A 182 -13.02 0.74 4.73
CA TYR A 182 -13.00 0.72 6.17
C TYR A 182 -14.38 0.98 6.80
N GLY A 183 -15.07 2.05 6.37
CA GLY A 183 -16.44 2.34 6.84
C GLY A 183 -17.44 1.22 6.55
N LEU A 184 -17.24 0.46 5.46
CA LEU A 184 -18.07 -0.70 5.14
C LEU A 184 -17.78 -1.90 6.03
N VAL A 185 -16.50 -2.15 6.38
CA VAL A 185 -16.13 -3.20 7.33
C VAL A 185 -16.80 -2.96 8.68
N LYS A 186 -16.81 -1.71 9.16
CA LYS A 186 -17.53 -1.32 10.39
C LYS A 186 -19.03 -1.62 10.28
N LYS A 187 -19.69 -1.14 9.22
CA LYS A 187 -21.13 -1.36 9.02
C LYS A 187 -21.48 -2.85 8.91
N ARG A 188 -20.57 -3.69 8.39
CA ARG A 188 -20.77 -5.14 8.28
C ARG A 188 -20.94 -5.82 9.65
N LEU A 189 -20.32 -5.29 10.70
CA LEU A 189 -20.46 -5.84 12.07
C LEU A 189 -21.90 -5.69 12.60
N ASP A 190 -22.62 -4.66 12.16
CA ASP A 190 -23.99 -4.39 12.57
C ASP A 190 -25.03 -5.18 11.75
N VAL A 191 -24.61 -5.83 10.66
CA VAL A 191 -25.49 -6.56 9.75
C VAL A 191 -25.82 -7.95 10.29
N LYS A 192 -27.11 -8.23 10.46
CA LYS A 192 -27.64 -9.54 10.89
C LYS A 192 -28.48 -10.18 9.79
N GLY A 193 -28.34 -11.50 9.63
CA GLY A 193 -29.13 -12.29 8.66
C GLY A 193 -28.44 -12.52 7.31
N GLN A 194 -28.72 -13.67 6.69
CA GLN A 194 -27.99 -14.18 5.53
C GLN A 194 -28.02 -13.23 4.33
N GLY A 195 -29.21 -12.79 3.90
CA GLY A 195 -29.35 -11.93 2.72
C GLY A 195 -28.69 -10.56 2.85
N LEU A 196 -28.74 -9.95 4.05
CA LEU A 196 -28.07 -8.68 4.32
C LEU A 196 -26.55 -8.86 4.37
N SER A 197 -26.07 -9.97 4.96
CA SER A 197 -24.65 -10.32 4.98
C SER A 197 -24.08 -10.51 3.57
N THR A 198 -24.78 -11.22 2.69
CA THR A 198 -24.34 -11.39 1.29
C THR A 198 -24.28 -10.06 0.54
N ARG A 199 -25.27 -9.18 0.73
CA ARG A 199 -25.26 -7.84 0.11
C ARG A 199 -24.12 -6.98 0.63
N ALA A 200 -23.89 -6.98 1.95
CA ALA A 200 -22.77 -6.26 2.56
C ALA A 200 -21.43 -6.77 2.04
N GLN A 201 -21.28 -8.09 1.88
CA GLN A 201 -20.08 -8.69 1.29
C GLN A 201 -19.89 -8.28 -0.17
N ALA A 202 -20.95 -8.26 -0.99
CA ALA A 202 -20.87 -7.79 -2.37
C ALA A 202 -20.42 -6.31 -2.46
N HIS A 203 -20.93 -5.44 -1.58
CA HIS A 203 -20.48 -4.05 -1.50
C HIS A 203 -18.99 -3.94 -1.10
N ALA A 204 -18.53 -4.76 -0.16
CA ALA A 204 -17.12 -4.80 0.24
C ALA A 204 -16.23 -5.28 -0.91
N ASN A 205 -16.61 -6.37 -1.60
CA ASN A 205 -15.87 -6.91 -2.75
C ASN A 205 -15.72 -5.88 -3.87
N ARG A 206 -16.78 -5.12 -4.18
CA ARG A 206 -16.72 -4.01 -5.15
C ARG A 206 -15.69 -2.95 -4.76
N LYS A 207 -15.64 -2.59 -3.48
CA LYS A 207 -14.64 -1.62 -3.00
C LYS A 207 -13.23 -2.18 -3.03
N TYR A 208 -13.01 -3.45 -2.71
CA TYR A 208 -11.69 -4.07 -2.86
C TYR A 208 -11.24 -4.15 -4.32
N LYS A 209 -12.16 -4.41 -5.26
CA LYS A 209 -11.87 -4.33 -6.69
C LYS A 209 -11.44 -2.92 -7.11
N ALA A 210 -12.16 -1.89 -6.66
CA ALA A 210 -11.80 -0.50 -6.93
C ALA A 210 -10.43 -0.11 -6.33
N ILE A 211 -10.10 -0.60 -5.13
CA ILE A 211 -8.77 -0.42 -4.52
C ILE A 211 -7.68 -1.03 -5.41
N ARG A 212 -7.87 -2.27 -5.88
CA ARG A 212 -6.92 -2.95 -6.76
C ARG A 212 -6.69 -2.17 -8.06
N LEU A 213 -7.79 -1.75 -8.71
CA LEU A 213 -7.72 -0.98 -9.96
C LEU A 213 -7.01 0.36 -9.78
N ALA A 214 -7.30 1.10 -8.71
CA ALA A 214 -6.61 2.36 -8.43
C ALA A 214 -5.11 2.14 -8.15
N ALA A 215 -4.76 1.08 -7.41
CA ALA A 215 -3.37 0.74 -7.12
C ALA A 215 -2.58 0.32 -8.37
N THR A 216 -3.18 -0.52 -9.24
CA THR A 216 -2.54 -0.93 -10.50
C THR A 216 -2.38 0.25 -11.46
N ALA A 217 -3.42 1.07 -11.62
CA ALA A 217 -3.35 2.29 -12.42
C ALA A 217 -2.24 3.23 -11.92
N TYR A 218 -2.09 3.40 -10.60
CA TYR A 218 -1.01 4.20 -10.04
C TYR A 218 0.38 3.60 -10.36
N ARG A 219 0.55 2.28 -10.24
CA ARG A 219 1.80 1.59 -10.59
C ARG A 219 2.15 1.79 -12.06
N CYS A 220 1.18 1.65 -12.97
CA CYS A 220 1.39 1.87 -14.40
C CYS A 220 1.75 3.34 -14.71
N THR A 221 1.03 4.28 -14.10
CA THR A 221 1.30 5.73 -14.21
C THR A 221 2.71 6.06 -13.71
N ARG A 222 3.12 5.49 -12.57
CA ARG A 222 4.48 5.65 -12.04
C ARG A 222 5.53 5.07 -12.98
N ALA A 223 5.27 3.89 -13.56
CA ALA A 223 6.19 3.30 -14.54
C ALA A 223 6.34 4.18 -15.79
N ALA A 224 5.25 4.82 -16.26
CA ALA A 224 5.30 5.81 -17.32
C ALA A 224 6.09 7.07 -16.91
N LEU A 225 5.92 7.57 -15.69
CA LEU A 225 6.68 8.72 -15.16
C LEU A 225 8.19 8.42 -15.07
N LEU A 226 8.58 7.24 -14.59
CA LEU A 226 9.99 6.80 -14.56
C LEU A 226 10.57 6.77 -15.98
N LYS A 227 9.79 6.23 -16.93
CA LYS A 227 10.11 6.24 -18.35
C LYS A 227 10.33 7.69 -18.84
N LEU A 228 9.48 8.64 -18.49
CA LEU A 228 9.58 10.05 -18.89
C LEU A 228 10.67 10.86 -18.13
N GLY A 229 11.53 10.20 -17.34
CA GLY A 229 12.67 10.81 -16.67
C GLY A 229 12.39 11.34 -15.26
N MET A 230 11.34 10.86 -14.59
CA MET A 230 11.18 11.06 -13.15
C MET A 230 12.26 10.27 -12.39
N PRO A 231 12.91 10.85 -11.35
CA PRO A 231 13.83 10.11 -10.50
C PRO A 231 13.10 8.98 -9.75
N GLU A 232 13.82 7.91 -9.42
CA GLU A 232 13.25 6.75 -8.71
C GLU A 232 12.80 7.12 -7.29
N ASP A 233 13.60 7.94 -6.60
CA ASP A 233 13.36 8.45 -5.25
C ASP A 233 12.55 9.75 -5.25
N HIS A 234 11.39 9.75 -5.91
CA HIS A 234 10.49 10.90 -5.91
C HIS A 234 9.76 11.06 -4.56
N VAL A 235 9.79 12.26 -3.96
CA VAL A 235 9.20 12.54 -2.65
C VAL A 235 7.69 12.26 -2.62
N SER A 236 6.97 12.72 -3.64
CA SER A 236 5.50 12.59 -3.71
C SER A 236 5.01 11.32 -4.41
N PHE A 237 5.88 10.66 -5.19
CA PHE A 237 5.49 9.56 -6.09
C PHE A 237 6.37 8.32 -5.84
N LYS A 238 6.24 7.76 -4.64
CA LYS A 238 7.01 6.60 -4.18
C LYS A 238 6.49 5.30 -4.80
N ALA A 239 7.31 4.25 -4.78
CA ALA A 239 6.87 2.93 -5.22
C ALA A 239 5.75 2.41 -4.30
N LEU A 240 4.62 1.99 -4.88
CA LEU A 240 3.48 1.48 -4.13
C LEU A 240 3.59 -0.04 -3.94
N GLN A 241 4.14 -0.44 -2.80
CA GLN A 241 4.24 -1.85 -2.44
C GLN A 241 2.88 -2.42 -2.02
N ARG A 242 2.79 -3.74 -1.95
CA ARG A 242 1.56 -4.44 -1.53
C ARG A 242 1.18 -4.07 -0.10
N GLU A 243 2.17 -3.89 0.77
CA GLU A 243 2.02 -3.58 2.19
C GLU A 243 1.56 -2.15 2.42
N ASP A 244 1.79 -1.26 1.45
CA ASP A 244 1.40 0.14 1.52
C ASP A 244 -0.11 0.33 1.27
N VAL A 245 -0.76 -0.60 0.56
CA VAL A 245 -2.19 -0.54 0.21
C VAL A 245 -3.06 -0.97 1.40
N ARG A 246 -3.00 -0.18 2.47
CA ARG A 246 -3.71 -0.44 3.72
C ARG A 246 -4.35 0.84 4.24
N ALA A 247 -5.59 0.73 4.72
CA ALA A 247 -6.22 1.82 5.45
C ALA A 247 -5.51 2.04 6.79
N PHE A 248 -5.47 3.27 7.30
CA PHE A 248 -5.02 3.50 8.67
C PHE A 248 -6.04 2.94 9.67
N THR A 249 -5.56 2.42 10.80
CA THR A 249 -6.41 1.86 11.86
C THR A 249 -7.25 2.97 12.52
N VAL A 250 -8.57 2.94 12.32
CA VAL A 250 -9.50 3.95 12.88
C VAL A 250 -10.14 3.46 14.19
N MET A 251 -10.24 2.15 14.42
CA MET A 251 -10.86 1.54 15.60
C MET A 251 -9.80 1.02 16.57
N THR A 252 -10.00 1.26 17.87
CA THR A 252 -9.13 0.73 18.93
C THR A 252 -9.19 -0.80 19.04
N ALA A 253 -10.30 -1.42 18.61
CA ALA A 253 -10.49 -2.87 18.66
C ALA A 253 -9.62 -3.66 17.66
N GLU A 254 -9.07 -2.99 16.66
CA GLU A 254 -8.17 -3.57 15.65
C GLU A 254 -6.70 -3.46 16.07
N GLN A 255 -6.44 -2.95 17.27
CA GLN A 255 -5.09 -2.74 17.77
C GLN A 255 -4.53 -4.02 18.35
N GLU A 256 -3.41 -4.47 17.79
CA GLU A 256 -2.65 -5.61 18.28
C GLU A 256 -1.38 -5.15 19.01
N LEU A 257 -0.94 -5.96 19.97
CA LEU A 257 0.37 -5.79 20.59
C LEU A 257 1.46 -5.82 19.50
N GLY A 258 2.21 -4.73 19.37
CA GLY A 258 3.25 -4.58 18.35
C GLY A 258 2.92 -3.59 17.23
N ASP A 259 1.70 -3.08 17.14
CA ASP A 259 1.34 -2.05 16.16
C ASP A 259 2.12 -0.74 16.32
N SER A 260 2.62 -0.45 17.52
CA SER A 260 3.51 0.69 17.76
C SER A 260 4.81 0.64 16.97
N LYS A 261 5.23 -0.56 16.49
CA LYS A 261 6.42 -0.76 15.66
C LYS A 261 6.14 -0.63 14.16
N LYS A 262 4.87 -0.63 13.75
CA LYS A 262 4.48 -0.55 12.34
C LYS A 262 4.38 0.93 11.96
N ALA A 263 5.17 1.35 10.97
CA ALA A 263 5.02 2.67 10.39
C ALA A 263 3.69 2.76 9.61
N PRO A 264 2.99 3.91 9.65
CA PRO A 264 1.89 4.13 8.73
C PRO A 264 2.39 4.09 7.29
N SER A 265 1.55 3.61 6.37
CA SER A 265 1.89 3.62 4.94
C SER A 265 2.13 5.05 4.45
N TRP A 266 3.16 5.23 3.61
CA TRP A 266 3.57 6.54 3.09
C TRP A 266 2.45 7.25 2.33
N ILE A 267 1.48 6.50 1.79
CA ILE A 267 0.33 7.07 1.09
C ILE A 267 -0.47 8.03 1.99
N TRP A 268 -0.37 7.89 3.32
CA TRP A 268 -1.06 8.72 4.31
C TRP A 268 -0.24 9.90 4.84
N GLU A 269 1.00 10.11 4.36
CA GLU A 269 1.84 11.24 4.78
C GLU A 269 1.28 12.59 4.31
N ASN A 270 0.63 12.63 3.14
CA ASN A 270 -0.07 13.80 2.61
C ASN A 270 -1.59 13.60 2.69
N LEU A 271 -2.28 14.54 3.35
CA LEU A 271 -3.73 14.53 3.59
C LEU A 271 -4.46 15.71 2.90
N GLU A 272 -3.80 16.44 2.01
CA GLU A 272 -4.37 17.59 1.28
C GLU A 272 -5.59 17.21 0.43
N PHE A 273 -5.65 15.96 -0.04
CA PHE A 273 -6.74 15.41 -0.85
C PHE A 273 -8.13 15.52 -0.22
N VAL A 274 -8.21 15.71 1.10
CA VAL A 274 -9.49 15.78 1.82
C VAL A 274 -10.17 17.11 1.62
N ASN A 275 -9.40 18.14 1.33
CA ASN A 275 -9.95 19.45 1.01
C ASN A 275 -10.62 19.46 -0.37
N THR A 276 -10.18 18.57 -1.27
CA THR A 276 -10.67 18.47 -2.65
C THR A 276 -11.76 17.40 -2.83
N GLN A 277 -11.84 16.40 -1.96
CA GLN A 277 -12.72 15.24 -2.11
C GLN A 277 -14.03 15.32 -1.29
N GLY A 278 -15.15 15.16 -2.01
CA GLY A 278 -16.48 14.93 -1.44
C GLY A 278 -17.24 16.17 -1.00
N GLU A 279 -18.57 16.07 -1.01
CA GLU A 279 -19.49 17.11 -0.53
C GLU A 279 -20.34 16.59 0.64
N GLY A 280 -20.68 17.48 1.57
CA GLY A 280 -21.56 17.20 2.70
C GLY A 280 -21.06 16.08 3.61
N LYS A 281 -21.91 15.08 3.86
CA LYS A 281 -21.67 14.01 4.85
C LYS A 281 -20.48 13.10 4.54
N VAL A 282 -20.13 12.97 3.26
CA VAL A 282 -18.99 12.15 2.85
C VAL A 282 -17.69 12.83 3.32
N LYS A 283 -17.58 14.14 3.10
CA LYS A 283 -16.45 14.95 3.56
C LYS A 283 -16.31 14.94 5.08
N GLU A 284 -17.42 15.12 5.81
CA GLU A 284 -17.44 15.03 7.28
C GLU A 284 -16.87 13.69 7.78
N TYR A 285 -17.24 12.57 7.14
CA TYR A 285 -16.68 11.25 7.46
C TYR A 285 -15.18 11.14 7.17
N PHE A 286 -14.72 11.71 6.06
CA PHE A 286 -13.29 11.76 5.72
C PHE A 286 -12.49 12.57 6.76
N GLU A 287 -12.99 13.74 7.13
CA GLU A 287 -12.41 14.61 8.14
C GLU A 287 -12.36 13.92 9.51
N ASP A 288 -13.42 13.26 9.93
CA ASP A 288 -13.46 12.49 11.18
C ASP A 288 -12.43 11.36 11.20
N ALA A 289 -12.35 10.57 10.12
CA ALA A 289 -11.39 9.48 10.01
C ALA A 289 -9.96 10.01 10.14
N ILE A 290 -9.66 11.15 9.52
CA ILE A 290 -8.34 11.76 9.55
C ILE A 290 -8.03 12.43 10.88
N CYS A 291 -8.99 13.10 11.50
CA CYS A 291 -8.84 13.60 12.87
C CYS A 291 -8.40 12.46 13.79
N VAL A 292 -9.05 11.31 13.68
CA VAL A 292 -8.70 10.11 14.44
C VAL A 292 -7.28 9.62 14.12
N HIS A 293 -6.88 9.57 12.84
CA HIS A 293 -5.51 9.24 12.44
C HIS A 293 -4.49 10.20 13.05
N TRP A 294 -4.74 11.50 12.93
CA TRP A 294 -3.86 12.55 13.44
C TRP A 294 -3.72 12.48 14.95
N PHE A 295 -4.81 12.33 15.71
CA PHE A 295 -4.76 12.19 17.17
C PHE A 295 -3.93 10.98 17.57
N ARG A 296 -4.06 9.85 16.86
CA ARG A 296 -3.24 8.66 17.14
C ARG A 296 -1.77 8.87 16.82
N SER A 297 -1.45 9.39 15.64
CA SER A 297 -0.07 9.67 15.23
C SER A 297 0.60 10.69 16.16
N SER A 298 -0.15 11.71 16.59
CA SER A 298 0.28 12.70 17.58
C SER A 298 0.51 12.07 18.96
N ALA A 299 -0.42 11.25 19.46
CA ALA A 299 -0.25 10.54 20.72
C ALA A 299 0.92 9.54 20.69
N LEU A 300 1.11 8.82 19.58
CA LEU A 300 2.23 7.91 19.37
C LEU A 300 3.56 8.67 19.41
N ARG A 301 3.65 9.80 18.69
CA ARG A 301 4.82 10.68 18.73
C ARG A 301 5.13 11.14 20.16
N SER A 302 4.12 11.61 20.89
CA SER A 302 4.29 12.07 22.28
C SER A 302 4.78 10.95 23.21
N ARG A 303 4.25 9.72 23.05
CA ARG A 303 4.72 8.55 23.80
C ARG A 303 6.16 8.17 23.46
N TRP A 304 6.54 8.24 22.19
CA TRP A 304 7.91 7.93 21.77
C TRP A 304 8.91 8.95 22.30
N ASP A 305 8.54 10.22 22.34
CA ASP A 305 9.34 11.30 22.93
C ASP A 305 9.46 11.12 24.47
N GLU A 306 8.38 10.73 25.14
CA GLU A 306 8.42 10.33 26.56
C GLU A 306 9.31 9.11 26.78
N GLU A 307 9.15 8.04 26.00
CA GLU A 307 9.93 6.80 26.10
C GLU A 307 11.42 7.05 25.87
N GLN A 308 11.77 7.91 24.89
CA GLN A 308 13.17 8.29 24.66
C GLN A 308 13.78 8.97 25.88
N ARG A 309 13.02 9.87 26.54
CA ARG A 309 13.46 10.55 27.75
C ARG A 309 13.51 9.61 28.96
N LEU A 310 12.53 8.72 29.10
CA LEU A 310 12.48 7.71 30.16
C LEU A 310 13.63 6.72 30.03
N LEU A 311 13.92 6.22 28.84
CA LEU A 311 15.00 5.26 28.60
C LEU A 311 16.36 5.83 29.03
N LEU A 312 16.65 7.08 28.66
CA LEU A 312 17.89 7.74 29.07
C LEU A 312 17.97 7.90 30.60
N GLU A 313 16.87 8.29 31.24
CA GLU A 313 16.80 8.43 32.69
C GLU A 313 16.87 7.07 33.41
N GLU A 314 16.30 6.01 32.84
CA GLU A 314 16.37 4.64 33.36
C GLU A 314 17.79 4.08 33.24
N MET A 315 18.48 4.33 32.13
CA MET A 315 19.90 4.00 31.97
C MET A 315 20.74 4.71 33.05
N ALA A 316 20.52 6.02 33.24
CA ALA A 316 21.19 6.80 34.28
C ALA A 316 20.84 6.33 35.70
N ARG A 317 19.58 5.96 35.96
CA ARG A 317 19.12 5.43 37.26
C ARG A 317 19.72 4.06 37.54
N THR A 318 19.88 3.23 36.52
CA THR A 318 20.52 1.91 36.62
C THR A 318 21.98 2.05 37.05
N VAL A 319 22.74 2.96 36.42
CA VAL A 319 24.11 3.27 36.84
C VAL A 319 24.16 3.75 38.28
N ARG A 320 23.31 4.73 38.65
CA ARG A 320 23.23 5.26 40.02
C ARG A 320 22.86 4.18 41.05
N PHE A 321 21.97 3.26 40.70
CA PHE A 321 21.57 2.14 41.54
C PHE A 321 22.77 1.24 41.86
N PHE A 322 23.54 0.84 40.84
CA PHE A 322 24.72 0.00 41.05
C PHE A 322 25.82 0.72 41.85
N MET A 323 26.08 2.00 41.58
CA MET A 323 27.01 2.82 42.37
C MET A 323 26.57 2.93 43.84
N TYR A 324 25.26 3.12 44.08
CA TYR A 324 24.73 3.16 45.45
C TYR A 324 24.94 1.84 46.18
N TYR A 325 24.65 0.70 45.54
CA TYR A 325 24.84 -0.62 46.15
C TYR A 325 26.31 -0.98 46.35
N GLU A 326 27.19 -0.60 45.43
CA GLU A 326 28.63 -0.69 45.63
C GLU A 326 29.05 0.01 46.93
N GLN A 327 28.67 1.28 47.08
CA GLN A 327 29.00 2.07 48.28
C GLN A 327 28.38 1.48 49.55
N LYS A 328 27.16 0.94 49.45
CA LYS A 328 26.51 0.23 50.56
C LYS A 328 27.32 -1.00 50.98
N TRP A 329 27.68 -1.87 50.04
CA TRP A 329 28.49 -3.06 50.32
C TRP A 329 29.89 -2.71 50.85
N LYS A 330 30.53 -1.64 50.35
CA LYS A 330 31.79 -1.14 50.91
C LYS A 330 31.65 -0.71 52.37
N ARG A 331 30.57 0.00 52.71
CA ARG A 331 30.29 0.40 54.11
C ARG A 331 30.05 -0.80 55.02
N GLU A 332 29.28 -1.79 54.56
CA GLU A 332 29.04 -3.03 55.30
C GLU A 332 30.33 -3.83 55.51
N ALA A 333 31.20 -3.91 54.49
CA ALA A 333 32.50 -4.56 54.61
C ALA A 333 33.36 -3.94 55.73
N VAL A 334 33.46 -2.61 55.75
CA VAL A 334 34.18 -1.89 56.82
C VAL A 334 33.53 -2.09 58.19
N GLY A 335 32.21 -2.17 58.25
CA GLY A 335 31.48 -2.46 59.50
C GLY A 335 31.77 -3.85 60.05
N HIS A 336 31.72 -4.88 59.19
CA HIS A 336 32.01 -6.27 59.57
C HIS A 336 33.48 -6.50 59.94
N ASP A 337 34.40 -5.77 59.30
CA ASP A 337 35.82 -5.84 59.63
C ASP A 337 36.10 -5.30 61.05
N LYS A 338 35.46 -4.17 61.41
CA LYS A 338 35.53 -3.58 62.76
C LYS A 338 34.95 -4.47 63.86
N THR A 339 33.98 -5.32 63.54
CA THR A 339 33.36 -6.26 64.49
C THR A 339 34.06 -7.64 64.52
N GLY A 340 35.12 -7.83 63.72
CA GLY A 340 35.88 -9.08 63.66
C GLY A 340 35.23 -10.19 62.80
N MET A 341 34.20 -9.87 62.02
CA MET A 341 33.49 -10.81 61.15
C MET A 341 34.13 -10.90 59.76
N VAL A 342 35.38 -11.40 59.70
CA VAL A 342 36.23 -11.40 58.50
C VAL A 342 35.56 -12.03 57.27
N GLY A 343 34.82 -13.13 57.44
CA GLY A 343 34.12 -13.80 56.33
C GLY A 343 33.02 -12.95 55.70
N TYR A 344 32.24 -12.24 56.51
CA TYR A 344 31.20 -11.32 56.03
C TYR A 344 31.83 -10.08 55.39
N ALA A 345 32.93 -9.58 55.93
CA ALA A 345 33.68 -8.48 55.35
C ALA A 345 34.21 -8.81 53.94
N ALA A 346 34.83 -10.00 53.77
CA ALA A 346 35.32 -10.47 52.48
C ALA A 346 34.19 -10.69 51.46
N TYR A 347 33.05 -11.23 51.90
CA TYR A 347 31.87 -11.39 51.05
C TYR A 347 31.32 -10.03 50.57
N ALA A 348 31.15 -9.07 51.48
CA ALA A 348 30.68 -7.73 51.14
C ALA A 348 31.64 -7.00 50.18
N GLN A 349 32.96 -7.13 50.36
CA GLN A 349 33.95 -6.62 49.38
C GLN A 349 33.75 -7.24 47.99
N ARG A 350 33.60 -8.56 47.91
CA ARG A 350 33.33 -9.25 46.64
C ARG A 350 32.05 -8.78 45.97
N GLN A 351 30.98 -8.54 46.73
CA GLN A 351 29.74 -7.99 46.19
C GLN A 351 29.91 -6.56 45.68
N SER A 352 30.67 -5.71 46.40
CA SER A 352 30.96 -4.35 45.92
C SER A 352 31.68 -4.35 44.58
N TYR A 353 32.67 -5.23 44.39
CA TYR A 353 33.41 -5.37 43.13
C TYR A 353 32.48 -5.81 41.99
N ARG A 354 31.56 -6.76 42.25
CA ARG A 354 30.57 -7.21 41.26
C ARG A 354 29.63 -6.10 40.79
N MET A 355 29.33 -5.10 41.64
CA MET A 355 28.45 -3.98 41.26
C MET A 355 29.13 -3.01 40.28
N ILE A 356 30.47 -2.89 40.27
CA ILE A 356 31.22 -1.98 39.37
C ILE A 356 31.65 -2.68 38.08
N TYR A 357 32.14 -3.92 38.18
CA TYR A 357 32.76 -4.66 37.08
C TYR A 357 31.75 -5.41 36.20
N ASN A 358 30.47 -5.08 36.30
CA ASN A 358 29.51 -5.54 35.31
C ASN A 358 29.78 -4.76 34.01
N GLU A 359 30.29 -5.43 32.98
CA GLU A 359 30.72 -4.84 31.69
C GLU A 359 29.64 -3.90 31.11
N THR A 360 28.38 -4.27 31.32
CA THR A 360 27.19 -3.49 30.93
C THR A 360 27.14 -2.07 31.51
N ILE A 361 27.67 -1.82 32.70
CA ILE A 361 27.62 -0.49 33.35
C ILE A 361 28.67 0.44 32.72
N HIS A 362 29.85 -0.07 32.38
CA HIS A 362 30.90 0.73 31.74
C HIS A 362 30.46 1.22 30.36
N ASP A 363 29.81 0.35 29.59
CA ASP A 363 29.31 0.70 28.26
C ASP A 363 28.15 1.71 28.33
N VAL A 364 27.22 1.53 29.27
CA VAL A 364 26.10 2.47 29.47
C VAL A 364 26.60 3.85 29.94
N THR A 365 27.58 3.90 30.84
CA THR A 365 28.15 5.17 31.32
C THR A 365 28.94 5.92 30.23
N ARG A 366 29.41 5.21 29.20
CA ARG A 366 30.09 5.80 28.03
C ARG A 366 29.11 6.26 26.95
N PHE A 367 27.92 5.67 26.92
CA PHE A 367 26.87 5.95 25.94
C PHE A 367 26.01 7.16 26.34
N ILE A 368 25.68 7.28 27.63
CA ILE A 368 25.07 8.49 28.23
C ILE A 368 26.09 9.63 28.18
#